data_AF-L1MCK8-F1
#
_entry.id   AF-L1MCK8-F1
#
_cell.length_a   1.000
_cell.length_b   1.000
_cell.length_c   1.000
_cell.angle_alpha   90.00
_cell.angle_beta   90.00
_cell.angle_gamma   90.00
#
_symmetry.space_group_name_H-M   'P 1'
#
loop_
_entity.id
_entity.type
_entity.pdbx_description
1 polymer ?
#
loop_
_entity_poly.entity_id
_entity_poly.type
_entity_poly.pdbx_seq_one_letter_code
_entity_poly.pdbx_strand_id
1 'polypeptide(L)' 'MIQILIPTIIIVALSIFLLSIGIIIKGKFVNMHISGNKAMRRHKVSCATTQDTEARIANDHAVSEYVNQ' A
#
# COMPACT_ATOMS: atom_id res chain seq x y z
N MET A 1 2.17 18.68 34.12
CA MET A 1 2.19 18.83 32.63
C MET A 1 3.52 18.41 32.03
N ILE A 2 4.65 19.01 32.43
CA ILE A 2 6.00 18.68 31.91
C ILE A 2 6.42 17.22 32.18
N GLN A 3 6.04 16.66 33.35
CA GLN A 3 6.33 15.26 33.70
C GLN A 3 5.74 14.23 32.72
N ILE A 4 4.67 14.57 32.00
CA ILE A 4 4.06 13.69 30.98
C ILE A 4 4.63 14.03 29.60
N LEU A 5 4.88 15.31 29.34
CA LEU A 5 5.38 15.80 28.05
C LEU A 5 6.77 15.25 27.70
N ILE A 6 7.69 15.19 28.67
CA ILE A 6 9.05 14.67 28.45
C ILE A 6 9.04 13.19 28.02
N PRO A 7 8.43 12.25 28.77
CA PRO A 7 8.42 10.85 28.35
C PRO A 7 7.67 10.64 27.03
N THR A 8 6.61 11.40 26.74
CA THR A 8 5.92 11.29 25.44
C THR A 8 6.79 11.68 24.26
N ILE A 9 7.60 12.74 24.38
CA ILE A 9 8.50 13.17 23.31
C ILE A 9 9.60 12.12 23.08
N ILE A 10 10.15 11.55 24.15
CA ILE A 10 11.17 10.50 24.05
C ILE A 10 10.62 9.27 23.31
N ILE A 11 9.40 8.83 23.62
CA ILE A 11 8.77 7.68 22.96
C ILE A 11 8.53 7.95 21.46
N VAL A 12 8.03 9.14 21.12
CA VAL A 12 7.81 9.54 19.72
C VAL A 12 9.14 9.61 18.96
N ALA A 13 10.17 10.20 19.57
CA ALA A 13 11.50 10.29 18.99
C ALA A 13 12.11 8.90 18.71
N LEU A 14 11.99 7.98 19.68
CA LEU A 14 12.44 6.58 19.50
C LEU A 14 11.68 5.88 18.37
N SER A 15 10.38 6.12 18.25
CA SER A 15 9.54 5.54 17.20
C SER A 15 9.98 6.00 15.80
N ILE A 16 10.25 7.30 15.65
CA ILE A 16 10.75 7.89 14.40
C ILE A 16 12.13 7.32 14.08
N PHE A 17 13.02 7.23 15.07
CA PHE A 17 14.37 6.68 14.90
C PHE A 17 14.35 5.23 14.39
N LEU A 18 13.52 4.38 15.00
CA LEU A 18 13.35 2.98 14.57
C LEU A 18 12.77 2.89 13.15
N LEU A 19 11.80 3.75 12.81
CA LEU A 19 11.24 3.82 11.47
C LEU A 19 12.31 4.23 10.43
N SER A 20 13.14 5.21 10.75
CA SER A 20 14.25 5.68 9.90
C SER A 20 15.25 4.57 9.59
N ILE A 21 15.63 3.75 10.58
CA ILE A 21 16.52 2.61 10.37
C ILE A 21 15.94 1.63 9.34
N GLY A 22 14.64 1.32 9.45
CA GLY A 22 13.98 0.41 8.50
C GLY A 22 14.00 0.93 7.06
N ILE A 23 13.88 2.24 6.88
CA ILE A 23 13.92 2.90 5.56
C ILE A 23 15.34 2.88 5.01
N ILE A 24 16.36 3.15 5.83
CA ILE A 24 17.77 3.15 5.42
C ILE A 24 18.20 1.74 4.96
N ILE A 25 17.80 0.68 5.68
CA ILE A 25 18.16 -0.70 5.32
C ILE A 25 17.49 -1.15 4.01
N LYS A 26 16.19 -0.85 3.82
CA LYS A 26 15.46 -1.24 2.60
C LYS A 26 15.66 -0.27 1.42
N GLY A 27 16.28 0.88 1.67
CA GLY A 27 16.70 1.87 0.68
C GLY A 27 15.59 2.75 0.11
N LYS A 28 14.38 2.23 -0.08
CA LYS A 28 13.23 2.99 -0.58
C LYS A 28 11.91 2.52 0.03
N PHE A 29 10.99 3.45 0.24
CA PHE A 29 9.59 3.08 0.42
C PHE A 29 9.10 2.34 -0.82
N VAL A 30 8.28 1.31 -0.61
CA VAL A 30 7.61 0.63 -1.73
C VAL A 30 6.78 1.66 -2.50
N ASN A 31 6.64 1.47 -3.81
CA ASN A 31 5.75 2.31 -4.60
C ASN A 31 4.34 2.23 -3.99
N MET A 32 3.84 3.36 -3.48
CA MET A 32 2.50 3.44 -2.90
C MET A 32 1.40 3.42 -3.99
N HIS A 33 1.80 3.53 -5.25
CA HIS A 33 0.91 3.32 -6.39
C HIS A 33 0.72 1.83 -6.64
N ILE A 34 -0.54 1.37 -6.60
CA ILE A 34 -0.91 -0.04 -6.74
C ILE A 34 -0.35 -0.69 -8.01
N SER A 35 -0.44 0.00 -9.15
CA SER A 35 0.09 -0.49 -10.45
C SER A 35 1.62 -0.54 -10.50
N GLY A 36 2.30 0.32 -9.73
CA GLY A 36 3.76 0.39 -9.67
C GLY A 36 4.39 -0.50 -8.60
N ASN A 37 3.59 -1.15 -7.75
CA ASN A 37 4.09 -1.92 -6.62
C ASN A 37 4.35 -3.39 -7.00
N LYS A 38 5.63 -3.76 -7.08
CA LYS A 38 6.05 -5.14 -7.38
C LYS A 38 5.52 -6.17 -6.37
N ALA A 39 5.36 -5.79 -5.10
CA ALA A 39 4.82 -6.70 -4.08
C ALA A 39 3.33 -6.96 -4.33
N MET A 40 2.54 -5.92 -4.57
CA MET A 40 1.10 -6.06 -4.87
C MET A 40 0.86 -6.84 -6.17
N ARG A 41 1.71 -6.62 -7.18
CA ARG A 41 1.65 -7.39 -8.44
C ARG A 41 1.89 -8.89 -8.24
N ARG A 42 2.78 -9.28 -7.31
CA ARG A 42 2.99 -10.70 -6.96
C ARG A 42 1.75 -11.32 -6.30
N HIS A 43 0.97 -10.52 -5.57
CA HIS A 43 -0.28 -10.95 -4.94
C HIS A 43 -1.50 -10.83 -5.87
N LYS A 44 -1.32 -10.52 -7.17
CA LYS A 44 -2.42 -10.29 -8.13
C LYS A 44 -3.41 -9.20 -7.68
N VAL A 45 -2.92 -8.23 -6.91
CA VAL A 45 -3.73 -7.08 -6.48
C VAL A 45 -3.54 -5.94 -7.50
N SER A 46 -4.61 -5.54 -8.16
CA SER A 46 -4.63 -4.45 -9.15
C SER A 46 -5.61 -3.34 -8.72
N CYS A 47 -5.76 -2.28 -9.53
CA CYS A 47 -6.72 -1.21 -9.24
C CYS A 47 -8.14 -1.79 -9.16
N ALA A 48 -8.99 -1.23 -8.29
CA ALA A 48 -10.37 -1.68 -8.12
C ALA A 48 -11.11 -1.78 -9.47
N THR A 49 -10.94 -0.82 -10.38
CA THR A 49 -11.54 -0.86 -11.73
C THR A 49 -11.03 -2.04 -12.54
N THR A 50 -9.72 -2.31 -12.54
CA THR A 50 -9.14 -3.44 -13.27
C THR A 50 -9.60 -4.77 -12.69
N GLN A 51 -9.63 -4.90 -11.35
CA GLN A 51 -10.14 -6.11 -10.69
C GLN A 51 -11.62 -6.33 -10.96
N ASP A 52 -12.43 -5.27 -10.96
CA ASP A 52 -13.86 -5.33 -11.27
C ASP A 52 -14.08 -5.79 -12.72
N THR A 53 -13.33 -5.24 -13.68
CA THR A 53 -13.36 -5.69 -15.08
C THR A 53 -12.93 -7.15 -15.23
N GLU A 54 -11.82 -7.56 -14.59
CA GLU A 54 -11.36 -8.96 -14.62
C GLU A 54 -12.40 -9.92 -14.02
N ALA A 55 -13.04 -9.54 -12.91
CA ALA A 55 -14.09 -10.32 -12.26
C ALA A 55 -15.36 -10.44 -13.12
N ARG A 56 -15.70 -9.38 -13.87
CA ARG A 56 -16.82 -9.41 -14.83
C ARG A 56 -16.53 -10.32 -16.00
N ILE A 57 -15.34 -10.24 -16.59
CA ILE A 57 -14.94 -11.09 -17.74
C ILE A 57 -14.90 -12.57 -17.34
N ALA A 58 -14.48 -12.89 -16.12
CA ALA A 58 -14.42 -14.26 -15.61
C ALA A 58 -15.79 -14.89 -15.31
N ASN A 59 -16.90 -14.14 -15.41
CA ASN A 59 -18.23 -14.64 -15.11
C ASN A 59 -18.91 -15.23 -16.37
N ASP A 60 -19.38 -16.47 -16.29
CA ASP A 60 -20.08 -17.15 -17.40
C ASP A 60 -21.40 -16.48 -17.81
N HIS A 61 -21.97 -15.63 -16.94
CA HIS A 61 -23.16 -14.83 -17.20
C HIS A 61 -22.86 -13.37 -17.53
N ALA A 62 -21.62 -13.05 -17.92
CA ALA A 62 -21.23 -11.69 -18.24
C ALA A 62 -22.05 -11.11 -19.40
N VAL A 63 -22.52 -9.88 -19.22
CA VAL A 63 -23.12 -9.08 -20.29
C VAL A 63 -21.99 -8.51 -21.14
N SER A 64 -22.20 -8.37 -22.46
CA SER A 64 -21.22 -7.74 -23.34
C SER A 64 -21.10 -6.24 -23.02
N GLU A 65 -20.07 -5.88 -22.25
CA GLU A 65 -19.72 -4.49 -21.93
C GLU A 65 -18.63 -3.97 -22.88
N TYR A 66 -18.64 -2.68 -23.21
CA TYR A 66 -17.53 -2.06 -23.94
C TYR A 66 -16.31 -1.93 -23.02
N VAL A 67 -15.32 -2.80 -23.22
CA VAL A 67 -14.09 -2.78 -22.43
C VAL A 67 -13.16 -1.71 -23.02
N ASN A 68 -13.06 -0.57 -22.34
CA ASN A 68 -12.05 0.45 -22.64
C ASN A 68 -10.75 0.01 -21.95
N GLN A 69 -9.81 -0.52 -22.72
CA GLN A 69 -8.53 -1.03 -22.25
C GLN A 69 -7.49 0.08 -22.08
#